data_AF-A0A8J4LLB6-F1
#
_entry.id   AF-A0A8J4LLB6-F1
#
_cell.length_a   1.000
_cell.length_b   1.000
_cell.length_c   1.000
_cell.angle_alpha   90.00
_cell.angle_beta   90.00
_cell.angle_gamma   90.00
#
_symmetry.space_group_name_H-M   'P 1'
#
loop_
_entity.id
_entity.type
_entity.pdbx_description
1 polymer ?
#
loop_
_entity_poly.entity_id
_entity_poly.type
_entity_poly.pdbx_seq_one_letter_code
_entity_poly.pdbx_strand_id
1 'polypeptide(L)'
;RRKTVRFADSLGLELTSVRHFCEADLPQVPLPALPPPRTADLFKTRKPPALGDLEPVLFGPPPPLLEPLFPPQPGASPGFTERVRQHKVRLEWVRAEPAGLRGAVRVLNLAYEKAVSVRYTLNRWASCAEVPAAYQPAGPADGLTDR
;
A
#
# COMPACT_ATOMS: atom_id res chain seq x y z
N ARG A 1 -12.29 49.48 -14.80
CA ARG A 1 -11.52 48.23 -15.07
C ARG A 1 -12.49 47.05 -14.98
N ARG A 2 -12.66 46.27 -16.05
CA ARG A 2 -13.48 45.04 -16.02
C ARG A 2 -12.69 43.93 -15.34
N LYS A 3 -13.24 43.29 -14.32
CA LYS A 3 -12.66 42.09 -13.69
C LYS A 3 -13.13 40.87 -14.49
N THR A 4 -12.20 40.00 -14.86
CA THR A 4 -12.49 38.71 -15.52
C THR A 4 -11.96 37.58 -14.65
N VAL A 5 -12.69 36.46 -14.67
CA VAL A 5 -12.32 35.21 -13.98
C VAL A 5 -11.96 34.21 -15.07
N ARG A 6 -10.83 33.52 -14.90
CA ARG A 6 -10.42 32.39 -15.74
C ARG A 6 -10.26 31.17 -14.85
N PHE A 7 -10.59 30.02 -15.38
CA PHE A 7 -10.45 28.75 -14.68
C PHE A 7 -9.22 28.02 -15.23
N ALA A 8 -8.41 27.46 -14.33
CA ALA A 8 -7.20 26.74 -14.65
C ALA A 8 -7.13 25.42 -13.87
N ASP A 9 -6.36 24.47 -14.39
CA ASP A 9 -6.09 23.20 -13.71
C ASP A 9 -5.13 23.37 -12.52
N SER A 10 -4.79 22.26 -11.84
CA SER A 10 -3.86 22.25 -10.70
C SER A 10 -2.42 22.65 -11.06
N LEU A 11 -2.09 22.76 -12.34
CA LEU A 11 -0.80 23.21 -12.85
C LEU A 11 -0.85 24.67 -13.35
N GLY A 12 -2.01 25.33 -13.26
CA GLY A 12 -2.20 26.72 -13.67
C GLY A 12 -2.41 26.91 -15.17
N LEU A 13 -2.69 25.84 -15.92
CA LEU A 13 -2.98 25.90 -17.35
C LEU A 13 -4.47 26.12 -17.59
N GLU A 14 -4.82 26.81 -18.69
CA GLU A 14 -6.22 27.05 -19.03
C GLU A 14 -6.98 25.74 -19.26
N LEU A 15 -8.18 25.65 -18.68
CA LEU A 15 -9.10 24.56 -18.95
C LEU A 15 -9.58 24.66 -20.41
N THR A 16 -8.92 23.95 -21.31
CA THR A 16 -9.23 23.95 -22.75
C THR A 16 -10.27 22.91 -23.16
N SER A 17 -10.54 21.91 -22.31
CA SER A 17 -11.53 20.86 -22.58
C SER A 17 -12.23 20.43 -21.31
N VAL A 18 -13.55 20.62 -21.28
CA VAL A 18 -14.45 20.09 -20.26
C VAL A 18 -15.19 18.91 -20.88
N ARG A 19 -15.09 17.73 -20.27
CA ARG A 19 -15.76 16.52 -20.75
C ARG A 19 -16.69 16.02 -19.64
N HIS A 20 -17.97 15.87 -19.95
CA HIS A 20 -18.96 15.31 -19.04
C HIS A 20 -19.01 13.80 -19.29
N PHE A 21 -18.85 13.02 -18.23
CA PHE A 21 -18.88 11.56 -18.31
C PHE A 21 -20.26 11.06 -17.89
N CYS A 22 -20.81 10.16 -18.68
CA CYS A 22 -22.05 9.44 -18.44
C CYS A 22 -21.71 8.01 -18.03
N GLU A 23 -22.56 7.35 -17.23
CA GLU A 23 -22.34 5.95 -16.83
C GLU A 23 -22.35 4.96 -18.01
N ALA A 24 -22.96 5.35 -19.14
CA ALA A 24 -22.97 4.59 -20.38
C ALA A 24 -21.70 4.78 -21.23
N ASP A 25 -20.80 5.71 -20.87
CA ASP A 25 -19.59 5.97 -21.64
C ASP A 25 -18.54 4.89 -21.38
N LEU A 26 -18.09 4.21 -22.43
CA LEU A 26 -17.00 3.25 -22.34
C LEU A 26 -15.71 3.96 -21.89
N PRO A 27 -14.96 3.41 -20.91
CA PRO A 27 -13.74 4.04 -20.40
C PRO A 27 -12.69 4.12 -21.51
N GLN A 28 -12.50 5.31 -22.07
CA GLN A 28 -11.41 5.57 -23.01
C GLN A 28 -10.16 5.95 -22.23
N VAL A 29 -9.24 5.00 -22.08
CA VAL A 29 -7.91 5.26 -21.54
C VAL A 29 -7.18 6.16 -22.55
N PRO A 30 -6.75 7.38 -22.18
CA PRO A 30 -5.93 8.19 -23.07
C PRO A 30 -4.67 7.42 -23.43
N LEU A 31 -4.38 7.29 -24.73
CA LEU A 31 -3.11 6.76 -25.21
C LEU A 31 -1.97 7.51 -24.51
N PRO A 32 -0.90 6.81 -24.06
CA PRO A 32 0.23 7.46 -23.41
C PRO A 32 0.72 8.61 -24.29
N ALA A 33 0.64 9.84 -23.77
CA ALA A 33 1.13 10.99 -24.50
C ALA A 33 2.61 10.76 -24.80
N LEU A 34 2.99 10.84 -26.09
CA LEU A 34 4.39 10.81 -26.50
C LEU A 34 5.14 11.85 -25.66
N PRO A 35 6.29 11.53 -25.05
CA PRO A 35 7.04 12.51 -24.29
C PRO A 35 7.38 13.69 -25.22
N PRO A 36 7.29 14.94 -24.75
CA PRO A 36 7.63 16.09 -25.57
C PRO A 36 9.08 15.96 -26.03
N PRO A 37 9.41 16.40 -27.26
CA PRO A 37 10.80 16.44 -27.70
C PRO A 37 11.58 17.31 -26.72
N ARG A 38 12.51 16.69 -25.99
CA ARG A 38 13.45 17.42 -25.14
C ARG A 38 14.35 18.22 -26.07
N THR A 39 14.13 19.53 -26.14
CA THR A 39 15.13 20.44 -26.68
C THR A 39 16.39 20.27 -25.85
N ALA A 40 17.45 19.84 -26.52
CA ALA A 40 18.75 19.61 -25.94
C ALA A 40 19.39 20.95 -25.55
N ASP A 41 18.99 21.53 -24.42
CA ASP A 41 19.75 22.59 -23.77
C ASP A 41 20.83 21.95 -22.89
N LEU A 42 21.84 21.39 -23.58
CA LEU A 42 22.93 20.58 -23.02
C LEU A 42 24.08 21.39 -22.41
N PHE A 43 23.98 22.70 -22.20
CA PHE A 43 25.15 23.48 -21.78
C PHE A 43 24.85 24.59 -20.78
N LYS A 44 24.49 24.23 -19.53
CA LYS A 44 24.83 25.06 -18.35
C LYS A 44 25.27 24.21 -17.16
N THR A 45 26.58 24.02 -17.08
CA THR A 45 27.42 23.89 -15.88
C THR A 45 26.72 23.48 -14.59
N ARG A 46 26.59 22.18 -14.34
CA ARG A 46 26.63 21.63 -12.98
C ARG A 46 27.53 20.40 -12.98
N LYS A 47 28.42 20.36 -11.99
CA LYS A 47 29.34 19.25 -11.68
C LYS A 47 28.59 17.92 -11.84
N PRO A 48 29.16 16.91 -12.54
CA PRO A 48 28.50 15.62 -12.67
C PRO A 48 28.21 15.07 -11.26
N PRO A 49 27.00 14.52 -11.00
CA PRO A 49 26.69 13.92 -9.71
C PRO A 49 27.66 12.76 -9.45
N ALA A 50 28.11 12.64 -8.21
CA ALA A 50 28.98 11.53 -7.82
C ALA A 50 28.20 10.22 -7.97
N LEU A 51 28.92 9.13 -8.30
CA LEU A 51 28.35 7.79 -8.52
C LEU A 51 27.48 7.28 -7.35
N GLY A 52 27.62 7.87 -6.15
CA GLY A 52 26.84 7.53 -4.96
C GLY A 52 25.47 8.22 -4.82
N ASP A 53 25.14 9.22 -5.66
CA ASP A 53 23.84 9.91 -5.64
C ASP A 53 22.86 9.39 -6.71
N LEU A 54 23.27 8.36 -7.45
CA LEU A 54 22.42 7.71 -8.43
C LEU A 54 21.68 6.58 -7.72
N GLU A 55 20.47 6.87 -7.24
CA GLU A 55 19.48 5.81 -7.02
C GLU A 55 19.41 5.00 -8.32
N PRO A 56 19.71 3.69 -8.31
CA PRO A 56 19.68 2.91 -9.53
C PRO A 56 18.26 2.95 -10.06
N VAL A 57 18.05 3.73 -11.12
CA VAL A 57 16.84 3.70 -11.91
C VAL A 57 16.82 2.34 -12.57
N LEU A 58 16.26 1.36 -11.87
CA LEU A 58 16.01 0.03 -12.39
C LEU A 58 14.99 0.20 -13.51
N PHE A 59 15.49 0.31 -14.74
CA PHE A 59 14.69 0.26 -15.96
C PHE A 59 14.14 -1.16 -16.11
N GLY A 60 13.05 -1.45 -15.40
CA GLY A 60 12.33 -2.70 -15.44
C GLY A 60 10.94 -2.54 -14.84
N PRO A 61 9.97 -3.42 -15.16
CA PRO A 61 8.69 -3.43 -14.47
C PRO A 61 8.93 -3.60 -12.96
N PRO A 62 8.17 -2.89 -12.11
CA PRO A 62 8.29 -3.05 -10.67
C PRO A 62 8.11 -4.53 -10.30
N PRO A 63 8.83 -5.04 -9.29
CA PRO A 63 8.67 -6.42 -8.86
C PRO A 63 7.20 -6.69 -8.53
N PRO A 64 6.68 -7.89 -8.85
CA PRO A 64 5.30 -8.24 -8.56
C PRO A 64 5.06 -8.14 -7.06
N LEU A 65 4.17 -7.23 -6.66
CA LEU A 65 3.70 -7.12 -5.28
C LEU A 65 2.64 -8.20 -5.02
N LEU A 66 2.71 -8.83 -3.85
CA LEU A 66 1.65 -9.71 -3.38
C LEU A 66 0.40 -8.87 -3.10
N GLU A 67 -0.78 -9.40 -3.40
CA GLU A 67 -2.05 -8.74 -3.06
C GLU A 67 -2.81 -9.60 -2.04
N PRO A 68 -3.03 -9.11 -0.81
CA PRO A 68 -3.84 -9.84 0.16
C PRO A 68 -5.31 -9.86 -0.24
N LEU A 69 -5.86 -11.06 -0.44
CA LEU A 69 -7.25 -11.27 -0.83
C LEU A 69 -8.23 -11.31 0.36
N PHE A 70 -8.00 -10.46 1.36
CA PHE A 70 -8.88 -10.30 2.53
C PHE A 70 -9.56 -8.91 2.60
N PRO A 71 -10.30 -8.44 1.59
CA PRO A 71 -11.05 -7.19 1.67
C PRO A 71 -12.45 -7.38 2.32
N PRO A 72 -12.87 -6.52 3.26
CA PRO A 72 -12.07 -5.57 4.03
C PRO A 72 -11.14 -6.30 5.02
N GLN A 73 -10.06 -5.62 5.46
CA GLN A 73 -9.08 -6.20 6.39
C GLN A 73 -9.78 -6.88 7.57
N PRO A 74 -9.36 -8.10 7.98
CA PRO A 74 -10.09 -8.90 8.97
C PRO A 74 -10.43 -8.17 10.27
N GLY A 75 -9.54 -7.30 10.76
CA GLY A 75 -9.71 -6.50 11.97
C GLY A 75 -10.83 -5.47 11.89
N ALA A 76 -11.17 -5.00 10.68
CA ALA A 76 -12.24 -4.04 10.44
C ALA A 76 -13.61 -4.71 10.24
N SER A 77 -13.67 -6.04 10.17
CA SER A 77 -14.93 -6.76 9.96
C SER A 77 -15.83 -6.72 11.21
N PRO A 78 -17.16 -6.62 11.05
CA PRO A 78 -18.08 -6.51 12.19
C PRO A 78 -17.95 -7.73 13.11
N GLY A 79 -17.92 -7.52 14.43
CA GLY A 79 -17.76 -8.58 15.43
C GLY A 79 -16.35 -9.17 15.54
N PHE A 80 -15.31 -8.47 15.05
CA PHE A 80 -13.92 -8.94 15.14
C PHE A 80 -13.50 -9.26 16.58
N THR A 81 -13.78 -8.37 17.53
CA THR A 81 -13.46 -8.57 18.95
C THR A 81 -14.13 -9.80 19.54
N GLU A 82 -15.39 -10.06 19.18
CA GLU A 82 -16.12 -11.25 19.64
C GLU A 82 -15.48 -12.53 19.08
N ARG A 83 -15.07 -12.50 17.80
CA ARG A 83 -14.32 -13.61 17.20
C ARG A 83 -12.96 -13.82 17.86
N VAL A 84 -12.27 -12.76 18.28
CA VAL A 84 -11.01 -12.88 19.05
C VAL A 84 -11.29 -13.54 20.40
N ARG A 85 -12.37 -13.15 21.10
CA ARG A 85 -12.76 -13.79 22.37
C ARG A 85 -13.06 -15.28 22.21
N GLN A 86 -13.79 -15.64 21.15
CA GLN A 86 -14.15 -17.03 20.86
C GLN A 86 -12.95 -17.89 20.42
N HIS A 87 -12.10 -17.36 19.55
CA HIS A 87 -11.02 -18.13 18.90
C HIS A 87 -9.65 -17.92 19.56
N LYS A 88 -9.56 -17.02 20.55
CA LYS A 88 -8.36 -16.60 21.29
C LYS A 88 -7.30 -15.87 20.46
N VAL A 89 -7.22 -16.13 19.16
CA VAL A 89 -6.24 -15.55 18.23
C VAL A 89 -6.93 -15.31 16.89
N ARG A 90 -6.77 -14.12 16.30
CA ARG A 90 -7.26 -13.80 14.94
C ARG A 90 -6.30 -12.86 14.21
N LEU A 91 -6.12 -13.07 12.92
CA LEU A 91 -5.44 -12.12 12.05
C LEU A 91 -6.20 -10.79 12.07
N GLU A 92 -5.51 -9.67 12.28
CA GLU A 92 -6.10 -8.33 12.26
C GLU A 92 -5.92 -7.67 10.89
N TRP A 93 -4.72 -7.71 10.34
CA TRP A 93 -4.45 -7.26 8.98
C TRP A 93 -3.21 -7.92 8.42
N VAL A 94 -3.12 -7.93 7.10
CA VAL A 94 -1.93 -8.32 6.34
C VAL A 94 -1.80 -7.41 5.12
N ARG A 95 -0.56 -7.00 4.83
CA ARG A 95 -0.20 -6.17 3.68
C ARG A 95 1.09 -6.70 3.06
N ALA A 96 1.21 -6.52 1.75
CA ALA A 96 2.48 -6.76 1.08
C ALA A 96 3.42 -5.58 1.25
N GLU A 97 4.70 -5.89 1.41
CA GLU A 97 5.82 -4.96 1.43
C GLU A 97 6.88 -5.47 0.44
N PRO A 98 7.84 -4.63 0.00
CA PRO A 98 8.84 -5.04 -0.99
C PRO A 98 9.64 -6.29 -0.60
N ALA A 99 9.82 -6.54 0.71
CA ALA A 99 10.55 -7.68 1.25
C ALA A 99 9.66 -8.86 1.67
N GLY A 100 8.34 -8.83 1.44
CA GLY A 100 7.43 -9.93 1.77
C GLY A 100 6.08 -9.50 2.31
N LEU A 101 5.59 -10.19 3.34
CA LEU A 101 4.32 -9.90 4.00
C LEU A 101 4.55 -9.35 5.39
N ARG A 102 3.80 -8.31 5.73
CA ARG A 102 3.69 -7.80 7.09
C ARG A 102 2.25 -7.94 7.55
N GLY A 103 2.06 -8.34 8.80
CA GLY A 103 0.73 -8.48 9.39
C GLY A 103 0.74 -8.20 10.88
N ALA A 104 -0.46 -8.13 11.45
CA ALA A 104 -0.65 -8.17 12.89
C ALA A 104 -1.74 -9.17 13.25
N VAL A 105 -1.59 -9.77 14.42
CA VAL A 105 -2.51 -10.77 14.97
C VAL A 105 -3.02 -10.21 16.29
N ARG A 106 -4.31 -10.36 16.54
CA ARG A 106 -4.93 -10.00 17.81
C ARG A 106 -5.08 -11.25 18.67
N VAL A 107 -4.67 -11.18 19.92
CA VAL A 107 -4.60 -12.30 20.86
C VAL A 107 -5.37 -11.94 22.13
N LEU A 108 -6.21 -12.85 22.62
CA LEU A 108 -6.91 -12.69 23.88
C LEU A 108 -5.93 -12.82 25.05
N ASN A 109 -5.96 -11.87 25.98
CA ASN A 109 -5.06 -11.87 27.12
C ASN A 109 -5.49 -12.88 28.20
N LEU A 110 -5.09 -14.15 28.04
CA LEU A 110 -5.39 -15.24 28.97
C LEU A 110 -4.31 -15.47 30.04
N ALA A 111 -3.06 -15.14 29.72
CA ALA A 111 -1.89 -15.34 30.59
C ALA A 111 -0.78 -14.38 30.17
N TYR A 112 0.15 -14.04 31.06
CA TYR A 112 1.26 -13.14 30.72
C TYR A 112 2.12 -13.70 29.57
N GLU A 113 2.57 -14.95 29.70
CA GLU A 113 3.40 -15.62 28.70
C GLU A 113 2.55 -16.16 27.55
N LYS A 114 2.94 -15.78 26.34
CA LYS A 114 2.28 -16.20 25.10
C LYS A 114 3.33 -16.46 24.04
N ALA A 115 3.19 -17.58 23.33
CA ALA A 115 3.96 -17.89 22.14
C ALA A 115 3.02 -17.92 20.95
N VAL A 116 3.26 -17.04 19.97
CA VAL A 116 2.43 -16.92 18.76
C VAL A 116 3.34 -17.07 17.55
N SER A 117 2.91 -17.88 16.59
CA SER A 117 3.62 -18.11 15.33
C SER A 117 2.65 -18.06 14.15
N VAL A 118 3.16 -17.68 13.00
CA VAL A 118 2.46 -17.72 11.72
C VAL A 118 3.00 -18.88 10.91
N ARG A 119 2.12 -19.83 10.57
CA ARG A 119 2.44 -20.96 9.72
C ARG A 119 1.85 -20.75 8.32
N TYR A 120 2.66 -20.90 7.29
CA TYR A 120 2.26 -20.68 5.90
C TYR A 120 2.79 -21.78 4.97
N THR A 121 2.21 -21.86 3.77
CA THR A 121 2.56 -22.82 2.72
C THR A 121 2.46 -22.13 1.35
N LEU A 122 3.24 -22.63 0.38
CA LEU A 122 3.15 -22.22 -1.03
C LEU A 122 2.73 -23.39 -1.94
N ASN A 123 2.47 -24.57 -1.36
CA ASN A 123 2.28 -25.82 -2.09
C ASN A 123 1.15 -26.68 -1.49
N ARG A 124 -0.02 -26.08 -1.28
CA ARG A 124 -1.22 -26.78 -0.79
C ARG A 124 -0.98 -27.57 0.52
N TRP A 125 -0.17 -27.01 1.41
CA TRP A 125 0.21 -27.61 2.70
C TRP A 125 1.07 -28.88 2.62
N ALA A 126 1.63 -29.22 1.45
CA ALA A 126 2.60 -30.32 1.34
C ALA A 126 3.90 -30.03 2.11
N SER A 127 4.32 -28.77 2.16
CA SER A 127 5.32 -28.27 3.11
C SER A 127 4.83 -26.98 3.76
N CYS A 128 5.34 -26.68 4.96
CA CYS A 128 5.04 -25.45 5.66
C CYS A 128 6.30 -24.84 6.28
N ALA A 129 6.27 -23.52 6.44
CA ALA A 129 7.24 -22.76 7.21
C ALA A 129 6.50 -22.06 8.35
N GLU A 130 7.20 -21.86 9.46
CA GLU A 130 6.67 -21.24 10.67
C GLU A 130 7.58 -20.11 11.13
N VAL A 131 6.98 -18.95 11.42
CA VAL A 131 7.70 -17.74 11.81
C VAL A 131 7.11 -17.24 13.13
N PRO A 132 7.93 -17.06 14.19
CA PRO A 132 7.43 -16.51 15.44
C PRO A 132 6.99 -15.05 15.25
N ALA A 133 5.88 -14.69 15.86
CA ALA A 133 5.42 -13.31 15.94
C ALA A 133 6.14 -12.58 17.07
N ALA A 134 6.37 -11.28 16.89
CA ALA A 134 6.88 -10.40 17.92
C ALA A 134 5.72 -9.66 18.59
N TYR A 135 5.74 -9.60 19.92
CA TYR A 135 4.76 -8.82 20.68
C TYR A 135 4.88 -7.34 20.31
N GLN A 136 3.74 -6.73 20.00
CA GLN A 136 3.61 -5.30 19.78
C GLN A 136 2.93 -4.68 21.01
N PRO A 137 3.66 -3.83 21.78
CA PRO A 137 3.05 -3.08 22.87
C PRO A 137 1.82 -2.32 22.36
N ALA A 138 0.69 -2.52 23.02
CA ALA A 138 -0.52 -1.81 22.68
C ALA A 138 -0.36 -0.30 22.88
N GLY A 139 -1.20 0.49 22.21
CA GLY A 139 -1.51 1.86 22.64
C GLY A 139 -2.26 1.85 23.98
N PRO A 140 -3.16 2.81 24.27
CA PRO A 140 -3.98 2.76 25.48
C PRO A 140 -4.66 1.39 25.61
N ALA A 141 -4.31 0.63 26.64
CA ALA A 141 -4.71 -0.76 26.76
C ALA A 141 -6.20 -0.85 27.08
N ASP A 142 -6.93 -1.64 26.30
CA ASP A 142 -8.25 -2.14 26.68
C ASP A 142 -8.14 -3.26 27.75
N GLY A 143 -6.90 -3.71 28.04
CA GLY A 143 -6.55 -4.75 29.01
C GLY A 143 -6.95 -6.16 28.58
N LEU A 144 -7.69 -6.29 27.48
CA LEU A 144 -8.38 -7.51 27.10
C LEU A 144 -7.64 -8.26 25.99
N THR A 145 -6.95 -7.54 25.12
CA THR A 145 -6.25 -8.14 23.97
C THR A 145 -4.85 -7.59 23.77
N ASP A 146 -3.97 -8.48 23.35
CA ASP A 146 -2.60 -8.23 22.94
C ASP A 146 -2.47 -8.23 21.42
N ARG A 147 -1.38 -7.65 20.91
CA ARG A 147 -1.08 -7.59 19.48
C ARG A 147 0.34 -8.05 19.18
#